data_AF-A0A845LBY7-F1
#
_entry.id   AF-A0A845LBY7-F1
#
_cell.length_a   1.000
_cell.length_b   1.000
_cell.length_c   1.000
_cell.angle_alpha   90.00
_cell.angle_beta   90.00
_cell.angle_gamma   90.00
#
_symmetry.space_group_name_H-M   'P 1'
#
loop_
_entity.id
_entity.type
_entity.pdbx_description
1 polymer ?
#
loop_
_entity_poly.entity_id
_entity_poly.type
_entity_poly.pdbx_seq_one_letter_code
_entity_poly.pdbx_strand_id
1 'polypeptide(L)'
;MNRSWLPPGKNCGLCGEVSCRSFLRSVQAQEKFYEDCPFYKETQGGCGVDWELEATHPERDVLGHGYDFVLQPLPGEISARKIVLPFRGDLVEKLEIREGDLVVGRPMGAGCPIPHVLRVIEADPITGLLTTWVVGPKFARDGQQEVKNVSAYHMVGFEGIATAIRKEPTLGCRMTFLPGFCMMSLNHTGLVNMVLQKSEGPHIRIENILILATRDWD
;
A
#
# COMPACT_ATOMS: atom_id res chain seq x y z
N MET A 1 27.34 18.31 15.74
CA MET A 1 26.01 17.68 15.83
C MET A 1 25.49 17.56 14.39
N ASN A 2 24.86 16.50 13.89
CA ASN A 2 24.42 15.26 14.48
C ASN A 2 23.96 14.32 13.34
N ARG A 3 24.27 13.03 13.48
CA ARG A 3 23.75 11.85 12.76
C ARG A 3 23.96 11.79 11.23
N SER A 4 24.97 11.01 10.84
CA SER A 4 25.10 10.46 9.49
C SER A 4 23.85 9.66 9.14
N TRP A 5 23.11 10.12 8.13
CA TRP A 5 21.96 9.40 7.61
C TRP A 5 22.41 8.13 6.87
N LEU A 6 21.63 7.05 7.02
CA LEU A 6 21.84 5.80 6.30
C LEU A 6 20.68 5.60 5.29
N PRO A 7 20.98 5.34 4.01
CA PRO A 7 19.99 5.05 3.00
C PRO A 7 19.21 3.76 3.31
N PRO A 8 17.99 3.59 2.74
CA PRO A 8 17.00 2.62 3.21
C PRO A 8 17.35 1.15 2.93
N GLY A 9 18.56 0.84 2.44
CA GLY A 9 19.02 -0.53 2.16
C GLY A 9 18.30 -1.21 0.99
N LYS A 10 17.35 -0.53 0.34
CA LYS A 10 16.54 -1.06 -0.77
C LYS A 10 17.34 -1.32 -2.05
N ASN A 11 18.52 -0.71 -2.19
CA ASN A 11 19.34 -0.74 -3.41
C ASN A 11 18.53 -0.43 -4.69
N CYS A 12 17.62 0.53 -4.56
CA CYS A 12 16.66 0.93 -5.60
C CYS A 12 17.29 1.54 -6.86
N GLY A 13 18.54 2.02 -6.81
CA GLY A 13 19.24 2.60 -7.97
C GLY A 13 18.95 4.07 -8.29
N LEU A 14 17.96 4.66 -7.63
CA LEU A 14 17.34 5.93 -8.03
C LEU A 14 18.19 7.18 -7.83
N CYS A 15 19.31 7.02 -7.15
CA CYS A 15 20.35 8.04 -6.99
C CYS A 15 21.49 7.90 -8.02
N GLY A 16 21.31 7.06 -9.06
CA GLY A 16 22.31 6.78 -10.10
C GLY A 16 23.48 5.91 -9.63
N GLU A 17 23.26 5.10 -8.60
CA GLU A 17 24.27 4.24 -7.96
C GLU A 17 23.79 2.81 -7.85
N VAL A 18 24.68 1.86 -8.10
CA VAL A 18 24.35 0.42 -8.15
C VAL A 18 23.91 -0.17 -6.80
N SER A 19 24.13 0.54 -5.69
CA SER A 19 23.65 0.14 -4.36
C SER A 19 23.62 1.31 -3.38
N CYS A 20 22.82 1.18 -2.31
CA CYS A 20 22.80 2.13 -1.20
C CYS A 20 24.19 2.29 -0.54
N ARG A 21 25.07 1.28 -0.68
CA ARG A 21 26.44 1.32 -0.14
C ARG A 21 27.44 2.00 -1.08
N SER A 22 27.31 1.89 -2.41
CA SER A 22 28.13 2.66 -3.35
C SER A 22 27.74 4.13 -3.34
N PHE A 23 26.43 4.41 -3.24
CA PHE A 23 25.89 5.75 -3.02
C PHE A 23 26.51 6.45 -1.81
N LEU A 24 26.57 5.79 -0.65
CA LEU A 24 27.24 6.37 0.52
C LEU A 24 28.74 6.63 0.31
N ARG A 25 29.43 5.85 -0.54
CA ARG A 25 30.84 6.09 -0.85
C ARG A 25 31.03 7.29 -1.77
N SER A 26 30.18 7.45 -2.79
CA SER A 26 30.20 8.62 -3.68
C SER A 26 29.83 9.91 -2.93
N VAL A 27 28.91 9.83 -1.96
CA VAL A 27 28.60 10.94 -1.04
C VAL A 27 29.79 11.26 -0.12
N GLN A 28 30.51 10.25 0.38
CA GLN A 28 31.74 10.45 1.17
C GLN A 28 32.91 10.99 0.34
N ALA A 29 32.98 10.68 -0.95
CA ALA A 29 33.94 11.23 -1.90
C ALA A 29 33.56 12.64 -2.41
N GLN A 30 32.42 13.19 -1.95
CA GLN A 30 31.87 14.49 -2.36
C GLN A 30 31.50 14.62 -3.85
N GLU A 31 31.31 13.49 -4.53
CA GLU A 31 30.85 13.45 -5.93
C GLU A 31 29.31 13.50 -6.03
N LYS A 32 28.61 13.22 -4.91
CA LYS A 32 27.15 13.24 -4.77
C LYS A 32 26.74 13.75 -3.38
N PHE A 33 25.47 14.09 -3.20
CA PHE A 33 24.87 14.58 -1.96
C PHE A 33 23.75 13.63 -1.47
N TYR A 34 23.30 13.78 -0.22
CA TYR A 34 22.30 12.86 0.32
C TYR A 34 20.94 12.98 -0.39
N GLU A 35 20.58 14.20 -0.79
CA GLU A 35 19.39 14.61 -1.54
C GLU A 35 19.28 13.91 -2.89
N ASP A 36 20.40 13.42 -3.43
CA ASP A 36 20.41 12.61 -4.63
C ASP A 36 19.72 11.25 -4.42
N CYS A 37 19.50 10.81 -3.17
CA CYS A 37 18.60 9.69 -2.89
C CYS A 37 17.17 10.19 -2.75
N PRO A 38 16.20 9.69 -3.54
CA PRO A 38 14.80 10.15 -3.46
C PRO A 38 14.10 9.73 -2.16
N PHE A 39 14.72 8.83 -1.40
CA PHE A 39 14.30 8.46 -0.05
C PHE A 39 14.99 9.28 1.04
N TYR A 40 16.00 10.09 0.68
CA TYR A 40 16.51 11.14 1.53
C TYR A 40 15.55 12.30 1.51
N LYS A 41 15.23 12.80 2.70
CA LYS A 41 14.43 14.00 2.87
C LYS A 41 15.18 14.89 3.82
N GLU A 42 15.88 15.86 3.26
CA GLU A 42 16.28 17.02 4.03
C GLU A 42 14.97 17.67 4.51
N THR A 43 14.88 17.92 5.81
CA THR A 43 13.63 18.44 6.39
C THR A 43 13.36 19.84 5.84
N GLN A 44 12.54 19.94 4.77
CA GLN A 44 11.50 20.95 4.53
C GLN A 44 10.79 20.79 3.15
N GLY A 45 9.44 20.78 3.16
CA GLY A 45 8.57 21.32 2.08
C GLY A 45 8.21 20.49 0.81
N GLY A 46 6.96 19.99 0.73
CA GLY A 46 6.12 20.02 -0.51
C GLY A 46 6.10 18.87 -1.55
N CYS A 47 4.95 18.17 -1.66
CA CYS A 47 4.25 17.50 -2.80
C CYS A 47 5.04 17.15 -4.10
N GLY A 48 5.28 15.88 -4.49
CA GLY A 48 4.39 14.90 -5.19
C GLY A 48 5.00 14.61 -6.59
N VAL A 49 5.23 13.42 -7.15
CA VAL A 49 4.73 12.02 -7.07
C VAL A 49 5.93 11.11 -7.48
N ASP A 50 5.80 9.78 -7.36
CA ASP A 50 6.70 8.73 -7.93
C ASP A 50 7.65 8.00 -6.95
N TRP A 51 7.14 7.64 -5.77
CA TRP A 51 7.81 6.70 -4.84
C TRP A 51 7.07 5.35 -4.75
N GLU A 52 5.93 5.24 -5.45
CA GLU A 52 4.89 4.23 -5.28
C GLU A 52 5.12 2.98 -6.17
N LEU A 53 5.86 3.12 -7.28
CA LEU A 53 6.14 2.03 -8.24
C LEU A 53 7.46 1.29 -7.98
N GLU A 54 8.32 1.79 -7.09
CA GLU A 54 9.68 1.27 -6.84
C GLU A 54 9.76 0.37 -5.59
N ALA A 55 8.63 -0.11 -5.11
CA ALA A 55 8.64 -1.17 -4.13
C ALA A 55 9.24 -2.41 -4.78
N THR A 56 10.47 -2.77 -4.40
CA THR A 56 11.02 -4.09 -4.73
C THR A 56 10.12 -5.12 -4.06
N HIS A 57 9.44 -5.94 -4.86
CA HIS A 57 8.57 -6.99 -4.37
C HIS A 57 9.38 -8.29 -4.28
N PRO A 58 9.95 -8.64 -3.10
CA PRO A 58 10.70 -9.87 -2.94
C PRO A 58 9.84 -11.08 -3.30
N GLU A 59 10.42 -12.18 -3.75
CA GLU A 59 9.65 -13.38 -4.14
C GLU A 59 8.77 -13.96 -3.03
N ARG A 60 9.10 -13.61 -1.78
CA ARG A 60 8.43 -14.05 -0.57
C ARG A 60 8.11 -12.86 0.31
N ASP A 61 7.06 -12.99 1.10
CA ASP A 61 6.66 -12.01 2.09
C ASP A 61 7.60 -11.96 3.29
N VAL A 62 7.32 -11.08 4.26
CA VAL A 62 8.15 -10.89 5.46
C VAL A 62 8.25 -12.15 6.35
N LEU A 63 7.33 -13.12 6.20
CA LEU A 63 7.34 -14.40 6.91
C LEU A 63 7.94 -15.54 6.07
N GLY A 64 8.30 -15.28 4.81
CA GLY A 64 8.87 -16.26 3.89
C GLY A 64 7.86 -16.96 2.99
N HIS A 65 6.60 -16.54 2.94
CA HIS A 65 5.61 -17.17 2.06
C HIS A 65 5.64 -16.60 0.65
N GLY A 66 5.57 -17.47 -0.36
CA GLY A 66 5.32 -17.05 -1.74
C GLY A 66 3.90 -16.50 -1.91
N TYR A 67 3.70 -15.68 -2.95
CA TYR A 67 2.40 -15.16 -3.36
C TYR A 67 2.23 -15.24 -4.87
N ASP A 68 0.98 -15.29 -5.33
CA ASP A 68 0.67 -15.55 -6.73
C ASP A 68 0.92 -14.32 -7.62
N PHE A 69 0.71 -13.09 -7.13
CA PHE A 69 0.97 -11.84 -7.85
C PHE A 69 1.04 -10.62 -6.92
N VAL A 70 1.53 -9.49 -7.43
CA VAL A 70 1.45 -8.18 -6.77
C VAL A 70 0.27 -7.40 -7.32
N LEU A 71 -0.53 -6.78 -6.44
CA LEU A 71 -1.62 -5.90 -6.85
C LEU A 71 -1.17 -4.44 -6.84
N GLN A 72 -1.10 -3.86 -8.04
CA GLN A 72 -0.68 -2.47 -8.28
C GLN A 72 -1.88 -1.53 -8.49
N PRO A 73 -1.67 -0.19 -8.39
CA PRO A 73 -2.70 0.78 -8.70
C PRO A 73 -3.31 0.58 -10.09
N LEU A 74 -4.55 1.06 -10.25
CA LEU A 74 -5.10 1.30 -11.58
C LEU A 74 -4.38 2.50 -12.23
N PRO A 75 -4.42 2.64 -13.56
CA PRO A 75 -3.79 3.76 -14.25
C PRO A 75 -4.28 5.11 -13.72
N GLY A 76 -3.33 5.98 -13.32
CA GLY A 76 -3.61 7.30 -12.76
C GLY A 76 -3.94 7.32 -11.26
N GLU A 77 -3.91 6.17 -10.58
CA GLU A 77 -4.18 6.07 -9.14
C GLU A 77 -2.90 5.91 -8.32
N ILE A 78 -2.96 6.33 -7.05
CA ILE A 78 -1.80 6.34 -6.12
C ILE A 78 -1.57 5.00 -5.41
N SER A 79 -2.60 4.15 -5.34
CA SER A 79 -2.52 2.80 -4.80
C SER A 79 -3.61 1.93 -5.42
N ALA A 80 -3.50 0.61 -5.28
CA ALA A 80 -4.64 -0.26 -5.55
C ALA A 80 -5.81 0.17 -4.67
N ARG A 81 -7.02 0.18 -5.24
CA ARG A 81 -8.21 0.53 -4.48
C ARG A 81 -8.42 -0.50 -3.38
N LYS A 82 -8.72 0.00 -2.19
CA LYS A 82 -9.11 -0.79 -1.04
C LYS A 82 -10.56 -0.49 -0.70
N ILE A 83 -11.39 -1.52 -0.73
CA ILE A 83 -12.80 -1.43 -0.41
C ILE A 83 -12.98 -1.86 1.05
N VAL A 84 -13.52 -0.96 1.87
CA VAL A 84 -13.66 -1.18 3.30
C VAL A 84 -15.06 -0.85 3.77
N LEU A 85 -15.54 -1.60 4.75
CA LEU A 85 -16.79 -1.32 5.45
C LEU A 85 -16.46 -1.10 6.92
N PRO A 86 -16.61 0.12 7.46
CA PRO A 86 -16.55 0.33 8.91
C PRO A 86 -17.42 -0.70 9.63
N PHE A 87 -16.98 -1.22 10.78
CA PHE A 87 -17.81 -2.18 11.55
C PHE A 87 -19.20 -1.63 11.89
N ARG A 88 -19.31 -0.30 11.87
CA ARG A 88 -20.53 0.46 11.96
C ARG A 88 -20.69 1.30 10.70
N GLY A 89 -21.46 0.81 9.74
CA GLY A 89 -21.72 1.53 8.49
C GLY A 89 -22.30 2.93 8.70
N ASP A 90 -23.08 3.12 9.78
CA ASP A 90 -23.65 4.43 10.18
C ASP A 90 -22.58 5.49 10.53
N LEU A 91 -21.31 5.10 10.72
CA LEU A 91 -20.21 6.05 10.90
C LEU A 91 -19.93 6.86 9.64
N VAL A 92 -20.24 6.36 8.45
CA VAL A 92 -20.08 7.12 7.21
C VAL A 92 -20.96 8.36 7.23
N GLU A 93 -22.23 8.21 7.63
CA GLU A 93 -23.16 9.34 7.79
C GLU A 93 -22.79 10.20 8.99
N LYS A 94 -22.56 9.60 10.17
CA LYS A 94 -22.32 10.34 11.43
C LYS A 94 -21.04 11.16 11.44
N LEU A 95 -20.02 10.72 10.71
CA LEU A 95 -18.77 11.44 10.55
C LEU A 95 -18.74 12.25 9.25
N GLU A 96 -19.86 12.28 8.51
CA GLU A 96 -20.01 12.96 7.22
C GLU A 96 -18.88 12.61 6.25
N ILE A 97 -18.49 11.33 6.16
CA ILE A 97 -17.38 10.87 5.32
C ILE A 97 -17.75 11.04 3.84
N ARG A 98 -16.89 11.74 3.09
CA ARG A 98 -17.09 12.10 1.67
C ARG A 98 -15.81 11.85 0.88
N GLU A 99 -15.92 11.92 -0.45
CA GLU A 99 -14.75 11.89 -1.35
C GLU A 99 -13.66 12.88 -0.91
N GLY A 100 -12.40 12.44 -0.97
CA GLY A 100 -11.24 13.23 -0.57
C GLY A 100 -10.92 13.21 0.93
N ASP A 101 -11.84 12.78 1.78
CA ASP A 101 -11.59 12.68 3.22
C ASP A 101 -10.50 11.66 3.54
N LEU A 102 -9.78 11.92 4.64
CA LEU A 102 -8.88 10.96 5.24
C LEU A 102 -9.61 10.19 6.33
N VAL A 103 -9.56 8.87 6.24
CA VAL A 103 -10.09 7.97 7.28
C VAL A 103 -8.96 7.12 7.86
N VAL A 104 -8.99 6.88 9.16
CA VAL A 104 -8.07 5.99 9.86
C VAL A 104 -8.82 4.87 10.56
N GLY A 105 -8.28 3.66 10.47
CA GLY A 105 -8.86 2.50 11.15
C GLY A 105 -8.02 1.25 11.02
N ARG A 106 -8.33 0.27 11.87
CA ARG A 106 -7.68 -1.05 11.84
C ARG A 106 -8.47 -2.03 10.95
N PRO A 107 -7.82 -2.77 10.04
CA PRO A 107 -8.46 -3.80 9.22
C PRO A 107 -8.73 -5.10 10.03
N MET A 108 -9.48 -4.98 11.12
CA MET A 108 -9.65 -6.07 12.10
C MET A 108 -10.38 -7.29 11.53
N GLY A 109 -11.14 -7.14 10.45
CA GLY A 109 -11.78 -8.27 9.76
C GLY A 109 -10.82 -9.20 9.01
N ALA A 110 -9.60 -8.74 8.67
CA ALA A 110 -8.64 -9.50 7.86
C ALA A 110 -7.36 -9.89 8.62
N GLY A 111 -7.15 -9.37 9.83
CA GLY A 111 -6.02 -9.76 10.68
C GLY A 111 -4.74 -8.91 10.56
N CYS A 112 -4.74 -7.78 9.84
CA CYS A 112 -3.59 -6.87 9.86
C CYS A 112 -3.58 -6.05 11.16
N PRO A 113 -2.47 -6.06 11.93
CA PRO A 113 -2.40 -5.39 13.23
C PRO A 113 -2.18 -3.87 13.14
N ILE A 114 -1.88 -3.36 11.96
CA ILE A 114 -1.46 -1.97 11.75
C ILE A 114 -2.67 -1.10 11.36
N PRO A 115 -2.85 0.09 11.95
CA PRO A 115 -3.81 1.08 11.45
C PRO A 115 -3.45 1.53 10.04
N HIS A 116 -4.45 1.61 9.16
CA HIS A 116 -4.26 2.17 7.82
C HIS A 116 -4.83 3.58 7.79
N VAL A 117 -4.17 4.45 7.01
CA VAL A 117 -4.72 5.74 6.61
C VAL A 117 -5.21 5.58 5.17
N LEU A 118 -6.46 5.94 4.93
CA LEU A 118 -7.10 5.77 3.63
C LEU A 118 -7.63 7.12 3.18
N ARG A 119 -7.50 7.43 1.87
CA ARG A 119 -8.18 8.55 1.25
C ARG A 119 -9.43 8.04 0.53
N VAL A 120 -10.57 8.64 0.81
CA VAL A 120 -11.85 8.23 0.22
C VAL A 120 -11.90 8.64 -1.24
N ILE A 121 -12.25 7.69 -2.10
CA ILE A 121 -12.57 7.89 -3.52
C ILE A 121 -14.09 8.00 -3.65
N GLU A 122 -14.81 7.12 -2.95
CA GLU A 122 -16.27 7.05 -2.97
C GLU A 122 -16.78 6.58 -1.61
N ALA A 123 -17.89 7.18 -1.17
CA ALA A 123 -18.62 6.76 0.02
C ALA A 123 -20.05 6.40 -0.38
N ASP A 124 -20.42 5.13 -0.25
CA ASP A 124 -21.78 4.66 -0.52
C ASP A 124 -22.71 5.04 0.65
N PRO A 125 -23.73 5.89 0.41
CA PRO A 125 -24.62 6.37 1.46
C PRO A 125 -25.62 5.30 1.95
N ILE A 126 -25.84 4.22 1.19
CA ILE A 126 -26.78 3.16 1.52
C ILE A 126 -26.09 2.10 2.38
N THR A 127 -24.88 1.69 1.99
CA THR A 127 -24.18 0.57 2.64
C THR A 127 -23.14 1.01 3.65
N GLY A 128 -22.66 2.26 3.58
CA GLY A 128 -21.49 2.72 4.32
C GLY A 128 -20.17 2.14 3.79
N LEU A 129 -20.18 1.54 2.60
CA LEU A 129 -18.99 1.03 1.94
C LEU A 129 -18.14 2.20 1.45
N LEU A 130 -16.82 2.12 1.68
CA LEU A 130 -15.87 3.11 1.23
C LEU A 130 -14.94 2.47 0.19
N THR A 131 -14.88 3.07 -1.00
CA THR A 131 -13.80 2.81 -1.95
C THR A 131 -12.69 3.81 -1.67
N THR A 132 -11.47 3.33 -1.44
CA THR A 132 -10.39 4.18 -0.92
C THR A 132 -9.05 3.88 -1.59
N TRP A 133 -8.14 4.84 -1.54
CA TRP A 133 -6.70 4.61 -1.70
C TRP A 133 -6.07 4.42 -0.33
N VAL A 134 -5.08 3.52 -0.23
CA VAL A 134 -4.19 3.50 0.94
C VAL A 134 -3.19 4.64 0.77
N VAL A 135 -3.05 5.46 1.81
CA VAL A 135 -2.05 6.54 1.84
C VAL A 135 -1.06 6.32 2.98
N GLY A 136 0.13 6.90 2.86
CA GLY A 136 1.16 6.80 3.88
C GLY A 136 0.72 7.46 5.20
N PRO A 137 1.20 6.99 6.36
CA PRO A 137 0.78 7.51 7.67
C PRO A 137 1.21 8.97 7.93
N LYS A 138 2.02 9.57 7.04
CA LYS A 138 2.36 10.99 7.07
C LYS A 138 1.10 11.86 6.93
N PHE A 139 0.16 11.48 6.06
CA PHE A 139 -1.10 12.20 5.82
C PHE A 139 -1.96 12.34 7.08
N ALA A 140 -1.82 11.42 8.04
CA ALA A 140 -2.54 11.51 9.32
C ALA A 140 -1.77 12.28 10.40
N ARG A 141 -0.50 12.64 10.16
CA ARG A 141 0.39 13.26 11.16
C ARG A 141 0.79 14.69 10.83
N ASP A 142 0.73 15.09 9.57
CA ASP A 142 1.11 16.43 9.14
C ASP A 142 0.09 17.51 9.55
N GLY A 143 -1.11 17.11 9.97
CA GLY A 143 -2.16 18.01 10.45
C GLY A 143 -2.74 18.92 9.37
N GLN A 144 -2.46 18.64 8.09
CA GLN A 144 -2.93 19.48 6.98
C GLN A 144 -4.42 19.29 6.67
N GLN A 145 -4.97 18.12 7.03
CA GLN A 145 -6.36 17.77 6.82
C GLN A 145 -6.89 17.01 8.05
N GLU A 146 -8.18 17.17 8.35
CA GLU A 146 -8.86 16.39 9.38
C GLU A 146 -8.86 14.89 9.02
N VAL A 147 -8.62 14.04 10.03
CA VAL A 147 -8.62 12.59 9.88
C VAL A 147 -9.79 12.01 10.67
N LYS A 148 -10.73 11.38 9.96
CA LYS A 148 -11.93 10.76 10.54
C LYS A 148 -11.60 9.35 11.02
N ASN A 149 -11.82 9.08 12.29
CA ASN A 149 -11.47 7.79 12.89
C ASN A 149 -12.66 6.82 12.88
N VAL A 150 -12.59 5.81 12.02
CA VAL A 150 -13.60 4.74 11.95
C VAL A 150 -13.30 3.57 12.90
N SER A 151 -12.23 3.67 13.69
CA SER A 151 -11.71 2.69 14.66
C SER A 151 -11.30 1.34 14.05
N ALA A 152 -12.25 0.60 13.50
CA ALA A 152 -12.06 -0.71 12.89
C ALA A 152 -13.03 -0.92 11.71
N TYR A 153 -12.57 -1.68 10.71
CA TYR A 153 -13.35 -1.98 9.52
C TYR A 153 -13.11 -3.41 9.02
N HIS A 154 -14.08 -3.92 8.26
CA HIS A 154 -13.95 -5.10 7.43
C HIS A 154 -13.22 -4.72 6.14
N MET A 155 -12.18 -5.49 5.79
CA MET A 155 -11.52 -5.37 4.50
C MET A 155 -12.31 -6.18 3.48
N VAL A 156 -13.19 -5.51 2.74
CA VAL A 156 -14.14 -6.17 1.85
C VAL A 156 -13.44 -6.68 0.60
N GLY A 157 -12.57 -5.85 0.02
CA GLY A 157 -11.86 -6.22 -1.19
C GLY A 157 -10.77 -5.26 -1.59
N PHE A 158 -10.11 -5.61 -2.68
CA PHE A 158 -9.19 -4.76 -3.42
C PHE A 158 -9.50 -4.80 -4.91
N GLU A 159 -9.06 -3.75 -5.60
CA GLU A 159 -9.13 -3.65 -7.05
C GLU A 159 -7.87 -2.97 -7.59
N GLY A 160 -7.30 -3.51 -8.66
CA GLY A 160 -6.04 -3.02 -9.22
C GLY A 160 -5.56 -3.84 -10.41
N ILE A 161 -4.32 -3.60 -10.83
CA ILE A 161 -3.65 -4.35 -11.90
C ILE A 161 -2.76 -5.43 -11.29
N ALA A 162 -2.93 -6.68 -11.71
CA ALA A 162 -2.04 -7.76 -11.33
C ALA A 162 -0.71 -7.64 -12.08
N THR A 163 0.38 -7.70 -11.34
CA THR A 163 1.76 -7.62 -11.86
C THR A 163 2.64 -8.64 -11.14
N ALA A 164 3.88 -8.83 -11.62
CA ALA A 164 4.81 -9.84 -11.07
C ALA A 164 4.11 -11.20 -10.87
N ILE A 165 3.39 -11.62 -11.90
CA ILE A 165 2.48 -12.77 -11.89
C ILE A 165 3.30 -14.06 -11.88
N ARG A 166 3.11 -14.88 -10.84
CA ARG A 166 3.64 -16.25 -10.70
C ARG A 166 2.56 -17.28 -11.00
N LYS A 167 1.31 -16.96 -10.66
CA LYS A 167 0.13 -17.71 -11.10
C LYS A 167 -0.93 -16.74 -11.59
N GLU A 168 -1.50 -17.05 -12.76
CA GLU A 168 -2.48 -16.20 -13.43
C GLU A 168 -3.73 -15.98 -12.57
N PRO A 169 -4.17 -14.72 -12.38
CA PRO A 169 -5.42 -14.43 -11.69
C PRO A 169 -6.59 -15.17 -12.33
N THR A 170 -7.29 -16.00 -11.54
CA THR A 170 -8.35 -16.87 -12.04
C THR A 170 -9.66 -16.60 -11.31
N LEU A 171 -10.70 -16.22 -12.08
CA LEU A 171 -12.04 -15.94 -11.57
C LEU A 171 -12.59 -17.12 -10.75
N GLY A 172 -13.14 -16.83 -9.57
CA GLY A 172 -13.70 -17.81 -8.64
C GLY A 172 -12.67 -18.57 -7.81
N CYS A 173 -11.37 -18.37 -8.03
CA CYS A 173 -10.32 -18.98 -7.22
C CYS A 173 -9.94 -18.08 -6.04
N ARG A 174 -9.64 -18.72 -4.90
CA ARG A 174 -8.93 -18.04 -3.81
C ARG A 174 -7.44 -18.01 -4.12
N MET A 175 -6.86 -16.82 -4.16
CA MET A 175 -5.47 -16.60 -4.52
C MET A 175 -4.75 -15.78 -3.46
N THR A 176 -3.43 -15.82 -3.47
CA THR A 176 -2.55 -15.05 -2.58
C THR A 176 -1.92 -13.90 -3.34
N PHE A 177 -1.84 -12.73 -2.72
CA PHE A 177 -1.26 -11.56 -3.36
C PHE A 177 -0.59 -10.64 -2.36
N LEU A 178 0.36 -9.86 -2.86
CA LEU A 178 0.98 -8.77 -2.13
C LEU A 178 0.36 -7.46 -2.59
N PRO A 179 -0.29 -6.65 -1.72
CA PRO A 179 -0.66 -5.30 -2.09
C PRO A 179 0.62 -4.48 -2.32
N GLY A 180 0.74 -3.83 -3.47
CA GLY A 180 1.94 -3.07 -3.85
C GLY A 180 2.29 -1.96 -2.85
N PHE A 181 1.32 -1.55 -2.04
CA PHE A 181 1.44 -0.51 -1.03
C PHE A 181 1.39 -1.01 0.43
N CYS A 182 1.60 -2.30 0.65
CA CYS A 182 1.61 -2.88 1.99
C CYS A 182 2.92 -2.58 2.74
N MET A 183 2.87 -1.77 3.79
CA MET A 183 4.06 -1.47 4.61
C MET A 183 4.65 -2.69 5.36
N MET A 184 3.83 -3.70 5.66
CA MET A 184 4.29 -4.92 6.33
C MET A 184 4.91 -5.93 5.36
N SER A 185 4.69 -5.78 4.05
CA SER A 185 5.04 -6.78 3.04
C SER A 185 4.55 -8.19 3.41
N LEU A 186 3.27 -8.31 3.79
CA LEU A 186 2.63 -9.56 4.23
C LEU A 186 1.54 -9.97 3.24
N ASN A 187 1.52 -11.24 2.87
CA ASN A 187 0.58 -11.73 1.86
C ASN A 187 -0.86 -11.70 2.35
N HIS A 188 -1.74 -11.27 1.45
CA HIS A 188 -3.18 -11.34 1.61
C HIS A 188 -3.69 -12.53 0.79
N THR A 189 -4.86 -13.06 1.14
CA THR A 189 -5.59 -13.99 0.30
C THR A 189 -7.03 -13.54 0.11
N GLY A 190 -7.59 -13.76 -1.06
CA GLY A 190 -8.95 -13.37 -1.39
C GLY A 190 -9.50 -14.17 -2.57
N LEU A 191 -10.82 -14.12 -2.74
CA LEU A 191 -11.54 -14.69 -3.86
C LEU A 191 -11.51 -13.70 -5.03
N VAL A 192 -10.92 -14.09 -6.15
CA VAL A 192 -10.95 -13.27 -7.37
C VAL A 192 -12.37 -13.29 -7.94
N ASN A 193 -13.03 -12.13 -8.02
CA ASN A 193 -14.41 -12.01 -8.49
C ASN A 193 -14.53 -11.28 -9.85
N MET A 194 -13.43 -10.74 -10.35
CA MET A 194 -13.34 -10.11 -11.66
C MET A 194 -11.92 -10.25 -12.20
N VAL A 195 -11.79 -10.59 -13.48
CA VAL A 195 -10.55 -10.51 -14.25
C VAL A 195 -10.89 -9.94 -15.63
N LEU A 196 -10.34 -8.77 -15.94
CA LEU A 196 -10.48 -8.11 -17.23
C LEU A 196 -9.09 -7.90 -17.83
N GLN A 197 -8.84 -8.42 -19.02
CA GLN A 197 -7.60 -8.12 -19.71
C GLN A 197 -7.63 -6.67 -20.24
N LYS A 198 -6.65 -5.87 -19.81
CA LYS A 198 -6.44 -4.48 -20.27
C LYS A 198 -5.06 -4.34 -20.91
N SER A 199 -4.79 -3.18 -21.51
CA SER A 199 -3.49 -2.82 -22.06
C SER A 199 -2.39 -2.83 -21.00
N GLU A 200 -2.75 -2.51 -19.76
CA GLU A 200 -1.82 -2.36 -18.63
C GLU A 200 -1.61 -3.69 -17.87
N GLY A 201 -2.39 -4.72 -18.19
CA GLY A 201 -2.33 -6.04 -17.55
C GLY A 201 -3.71 -6.54 -17.12
N PRO A 202 -3.78 -7.65 -16.35
CA PRO A 202 -5.03 -8.15 -15.80
C PRO A 202 -5.55 -7.18 -14.73
N HIS A 203 -6.63 -6.47 -15.03
CA HIS A 203 -7.40 -5.70 -14.07
C HIS A 203 -8.28 -6.66 -13.28
N ILE A 204 -8.02 -6.74 -11.98
CA ILE A 204 -8.69 -7.69 -11.11
C ILE A 204 -9.37 -7.02 -9.94
N ARG A 205 -10.46 -7.65 -9.49
CA ARG A 205 -11.09 -7.39 -8.21
C ARG A 205 -11.06 -8.67 -7.38
N ILE A 206 -10.72 -8.51 -6.11
CA ILE A 206 -10.53 -9.59 -5.15
C ILE A 206 -11.33 -9.23 -3.90
N GLU A 207 -12.13 -10.15 -3.38
CA GLU A 207 -12.97 -9.96 -2.20
C GLU A 207 -12.75 -11.06 -1.16
N ASN A 208 -13.41 -10.95 -0.01
CA ASN A 208 -13.29 -11.91 1.10
C ASN A 208 -11.82 -12.08 1.54
N ILE A 209 -11.22 -10.94 1.88
CA ILE A 209 -9.80 -10.79 2.15
C ILE A 209 -9.46 -11.31 3.56
N LEU A 210 -8.43 -12.15 3.62
CA LEU A 210 -7.86 -12.67 4.86
C LEU A 210 -6.33 -12.54 4.81
N ILE A 211 -5.69 -12.42 5.97
CA ILE A 211 -4.25 -12.47 6.11
C ILE A 211 -3.92 -13.67 6.99
N LEU A 212 -3.33 -14.69 6.39
CA LEU A 212 -2.96 -15.94 7.07
C LEU A 212 -1.49 -15.82 7.50
N ALA A 213 -1.25 -15.02 8.54
CA ALA A 213 0.08 -14.65 9.03
C ALA A 213 0.67 -15.69 9.99
N THR A 214 0.82 -16.94 9.57
CA THR A 214 1.42 -17.98 10.39
C THR A 214 2.87 -18.17 10.00
N ARG A 215 3.81 -17.98 10.92
CA ARG A 215 5.19 -18.45 10.71
C ARG A 215 5.23 -19.93 11.03
N ASP A 216 5.77 -20.74 10.12
CA ASP A 216 6.09 -22.12 10.44
C ASP A 216 7.18 -22.10 11.53
N TRP A 217 6.86 -22.64 12.70
CA TRP A 217 7.83 -22.86 13.76
C TRP A 217 8.35 -24.29 13.59
N ASP A 218 9.64 -24.42 13.26
CA ASP A 218 10.36 -25.70 13.34
C ASP A 218 10.47 -26.16 14.81
#